data_AF-A0A218ZTS0-F1
#
_entry.id   AF-A0A218ZTS0-F1
#
_cell.length_a   1.000
_cell.length_b   1.000
_cell.length_c   1.000
_cell.angle_alpha   90.00
_cell.angle_beta   90.00
_cell.angle_gamma   90.00
#
_symmetry.space_group_name_H-M   'P 1'
#
loop_
_entity.id
_entity.type
_entity.pdbx_description
1 polymer ?
#
loop_
_entity_poly.entity_id
_entity_poly.type
_entity_poly.pdbx_seq_one_letter_code
_entity_poly.pdbx_strand_id
1 'polypeptide(L)'
;MEDRAREIVDEERKKRNAPMEAKLLNGNYYLCRSTSRYDRTGKKAVKVSEYIGRITRAGVSEKAKETGSIYEYGNSALLYSLSADTIARLQSISLTGGKICNLYALFMVRLMEPVPLRSVKDR
;
A
#
# COMPACT_ATOMS: atom_id res chain seq x y z
N MET A 1 28.79 8.72 -10.14
CA MET A 1 27.46 8.33 -9.58
C MET A 1 26.70 9.56 -9.09
N GLU A 2 27.37 10.56 -8.51
CA GLU A 2 26.75 11.84 -8.12
C GLU A 2 26.07 12.58 -9.27
N ASP A 3 26.76 12.75 -10.40
CA ASP A 3 26.21 13.48 -11.55
C ASP A 3 24.95 12.79 -12.10
N ARG A 4 25.01 11.46 -12.21
CA ARG A 4 23.85 10.64 -12.60
C ARG A 4 22.69 10.74 -11.63
N ALA A 5 22.96 10.81 -10.32
CA ALA A 5 21.91 10.96 -9.31
C ALA A 5 21.24 12.35 -9.41
N ARG A 6 22.00 13.41 -9.76
CA ARG A 6 21.44 14.75 -9.98
C ARG A 6 20.53 14.79 -11.20
N GLU A 7 20.97 14.22 -12.32
CA GLU A 7 20.14 14.09 -13.53
C GLU A 7 18.80 13.41 -13.24
N ILE A 8 18.85 12.26 -12.56
CA ILE A 8 17.65 11.49 -12.21
C ILE A 8 16.71 12.29 -11.29
N VAL A 9 17.24 13.07 -10.34
CA VAL A 9 16.43 13.94 -9.49
C VAL A 9 15.73 15.02 -10.32
N ASP A 10 16.42 15.64 -11.27
CA ASP A 10 15.84 16.70 -12.10
C ASP A 10 14.78 16.16 -13.07
N GLU A 11 14.98 14.97 -13.63
CA GLU A 11 13.97 14.25 -14.42
C GLU A 11 12.72 13.96 -13.57
N GLU A 12 12.89 13.46 -12.34
CA GLU A 12 11.79 13.12 -11.44
C GLU A 12 11.08 14.36 -10.90
N ARG A 13 11.78 15.49 -10.71
CA ARG A 13 11.18 16.80 -10.40
C ARG A 13 10.24 17.26 -11.51
N LYS A 14 10.68 17.18 -12.77
CA LYS A 14 9.88 17.54 -13.95
C LYS A 14 8.68 16.61 -14.10
N LYS A 15 8.88 15.31 -13.95
CA LYS A 15 7.84 14.28 -14.13
C LYS A 15 6.74 14.35 -13.06
N ARG A 16 7.10 14.58 -11.80
CA ARG A 16 6.13 14.58 -10.67
C ARG A 16 5.65 15.97 -10.28
N ASN A 17 6.23 17.03 -10.86
CA ASN A 17 5.97 18.43 -10.51
C ASN A 17 6.02 18.68 -8.99
N ALA A 18 7.02 18.12 -8.32
CA ALA A 18 7.15 18.18 -6.87
C ALA A 18 8.63 18.28 -6.44
N PRO A 19 8.91 18.92 -5.29
CA PRO A 19 10.26 19.08 -4.78
C PRO A 19 10.86 17.73 -4.36
N MET A 20 11.82 17.26 -5.16
CA MET A 20 12.60 16.05 -4.87
C MET A 20 14.02 16.40 -4.43
N GLU A 21 14.58 15.59 -3.54
CA GLU A 21 15.95 15.71 -3.05
C GLU A 21 16.59 14.31 -3.04
N ALA A 22 17.86 14.20 -3.42
CA ALA A 22 18.64 12.98 -3.22
C ALA A 22 19.29 13.00 -1.84
N LYS A 23 19.19 11.89 -1.11
CA LYS A 23 19.89 11.65 0.15
C LYS A 23 20.93 10.54 -0.02
N LEU A 24 22.16 10.81 0.40
CA LEU A 24 23.23 9.82 0.44
C LEU A 24 23.25 9.15 1.81
N LEU A 25 23.01 7.84 1.85
CA LEU A 25 23.04 7.02 3.07
C LEU A 25 23.77 5.71 2.73
N ASN A 26 24.77 5.34 3.53
CA ASN A 26 25.54 4.10 3.37
C ASN A 26 26.06 3.88 1.93
N GLY A 27 26.59 4.93 1.30
CA GLY A 27 27.11 4.89 -0.07
C GLY A 27 26.04 4.76 -1.18
N ASN A 28 24.76 4.84 -0.83
CA ASN A 28 23.64 4.75 -1.77
C ASN A 28 22.84 6.05 -1.83
N TYR A 29 22.39 6.39 -3.04
CA TYR A 29 21.50 7.54 -3.25
C TYR A 29 20.05 7.10 -3.18
N TYR A 30 19.25 7.87 -2.47
CA TYR A 30 17.82 7.66 -2.28
C TYR A 30 17.06 8.91 -2.71
N LEU A 31 15.96 8.72 -3.44
CA LEU A 31 15.06 9.78 -3.81
C LEU A 31 14.06 10.02 -2.68
N CYS A 32 14.00 11.26 -2.21
CA CYS A 32 13.04 11.71 -1.23
C CYS A 32 12.25 12.92 -1.75
N ARG A 33 10.97 13.01 -1.38
CA ARG A 33 10.18 14.23 -1.55
C ARG A 33 10.37 15.12 -0.33
N SER A 34 10.76 16.36 -0.55
CA SER A 34 10.99 17.34 0.50
C SER A 34 9.74 18.21 0.69
N THR A 35 9.09 18.10 1.83
CA THR A 35 7.91 18.89 2.19
C THR A 35 8.06 19.48 3.59
N SER A 36 7.18 20.40 3.96
CA SER A 36 7.06 20.88 5.33
C SER A 36 5.71 20.44 5.90
N ARG A 37 5.72 20.03 7.17
CA ARG A 37 4.51 19.73 7.94
C ARG A 37 4.49 20.62 9.17
N TYR A 38 3.34 21.22 9.47
CA TYR A 38 3.18 21.98 10.70
C TYR A 38 3.04 21.03 11.88
N ASP A 39 3.97 21.12 12.84
CA ASP A 39 3.90 20.42 14.11
C ASP A 39 3.10 21.26 15.10
N ARG A 40 1.93 20.75 15.52
CA ARG A 40 1.02 21.44 16.45
C ARG A 40 1.56 21.47 17.87
N THR A 41 2.36 20.47 18.27
CA THR A 41 2.93 20.39 19.60
C THR A 41 4.05 21.41 19.76
N GLY A 42 4.96 21.44 18.78
CA GLY A 42 6.05 22.42 18.73
C GLY A 42 5.68 23.79 18.16
N LYS A 43 4.43 23.99 17.69
CA LYS A 43 3.91 25.19 17.02
C LYS A 43 4.82 25.74 15.91
N LYS A 44 5.47 24.86 15.16
CA LYS A 44 6.45 25.25 14.13
C LYS A 44 6.35 24.38 12.88
N ALA A 45 6.79 24.92 11.75
CA ALA A 45 6.96 24.13 10.54
C ALA A 45 8.20 23.22 10.68
N VAL A 46 8.04 21.93 10.41
CA VAL A 46 9.11 20.93 10.42
C VAL A 46 9.30 20.42 9.00
N LYS A 47 10.55 20.39 8.53
CA LYS A 47 10.89 19.79 7.23
C LYS A 47 10.73 18.28 7.35
N VAL A 48 9.91 17.69 6.48
CA VAL A 48 9.67 16.26 6.37
C VAL A 48 10.18 15.78 5.02
N SER A 49 10.91 14.69 5.02
CA SER A 49 11.36 14.03 3.79
C SER A 49 10.65 12.69 3.64
N GLU A 50 9.78 12.56 2.65
CA GLU A 50 9.11 11.30 2.35
C GLU A 50 9.99 10.45 1.43
N TYR A 51 10.27 9.21 1.80
CA TYR A 51 11.02 8.28 0.98
C TYR A 51 10.20 7.79 -0.22
N ILE A 52 10.76 7.94 -1.43
CA ILE A 52 10.15 7.43 -2.68
C ILE A 52 10.82 6.14 -3.13
N GLY A 53 12.15 6.07 -3.15
CA GLY A 53 12.85 4.93 -3.73
C GLY A 53 14.37 5.08 -3.78
N ARG A 54 15.06 4.02 -4.20
CA ARG A 54 16.51 4.01 -4.37
C ARG A 54 16.88 4.47 -5.77
N ILE A 55 17.87 5.36 -5.87
CA ILE A 55 18.43 5.78 -7.16
C ILE A 55 19.45 4.74 -7.61
N THR A 56 19.24 4.21 -8.80
CA THR A 56 20.12 3.24 -9.47
C THR A 56 20.59 3.82 -10.80
N ARG A 57 21.55 3.15 -11.48
CA ARG A 57 22.03 3.60 -12.79
C ARG A 57 20.92 3.63 -13.85
N ALA A 58 19.93 2.75 -13.73
CA ALA A 58 18.80 2.63 -14.64
C ALA A 58 17.63 3.59 -14.33
N GLY A 59 17.69 4.33 -13.21
CA GLY A 59 16.61 5.20 -12.73
C GLY A 59 16.22 4.92 -11.28
N VAL A 60 15.02 5.35 -10.88
CA VAL A 60 14.52 5.19 -9.51
C VAL A 60 13.79 3.86 -9.34
N SER A 61 14.30 3.02 -8.45
CA SER A 61 13.57 1.87 -7.93
C SER A 61 12.65 2.36 -6.82
N GLU A 62 11.38 2.61 -7.15
CA GLU A 62 10.37 3.02 -6.16
C GLU A 62 10.25 1.99 -5.03
N LYS A 63 9.90 2.47 -3.84
CA LYS A 63 9.40 1.61 -2.76
C LYS A 63 8.24 0.80 -3.33
N ALA A 64 8.24 -0.51 -3.10
CA ALA A 64 7.08 -1.31 -3.42
C ALA A 64 5.87 -0.65 -2.73
N LYS A 65 4.78 -0.43 -3.48
CA LYS A 65 3.50 -0.13 -2.83
C LYS A 65 3.27 -1.27 -1.85
N GLU A 66 2.96 -0.95 -0.59
CA GLU A 66 2.62 -1.94 0.41
C GLU A 66 1.46 -2.78 -0.14
N THR A 67 1.76 -3.93 -0.72
CA THR A 67 0.79 -4.95 -1.12
C THR A 67 0.37 -5.67 0.13
N GLY A 68 -0.43 -4.98 0.94
CA GLY A 68 -0.89 -5.42 2.25
C GLY A 68 0.22 -5.57 3.30
N SER A 69 -0.14 -5.36 4.56
CA SER A 69 0.74 -5.68 5.68
C SER A 69 0.95 -7.20 5.79
N ILE A 70 2.09 -7.65 6.34
CA ILE A 70 2.31 -9.06 6.68
C ILE A 70 1.17 -9.59 7.58
N TYR A 71 0.66 -8.73 8.46
CA TYR A 71 -0.49 -9.04 9.30
C TYR A 71 -1.77 -9.23 8.50
N GLU A 72 -2.00 -8.40 7.47
CA GLU A 72 -3.18 -8.54 6.61
C GLU A 72 -3.12 -9.83 5.80
N TYR A 73 -1.95 -10.19 5.28
CA TYR A 73 -1.75 -11.48 4.61
C TYR A 73 -1.97 -12.65 5.57
N GLY A 74 -1.31 -12.62 6.74
CA GLY A 74 -1.40 -13.69 7.74
C GLY A 74 -2.83 -13.91 8.24
N ASN A 75 -3.55 -12.82 8.55
CA ASN A 75 -4.94 -12.88 8.98
C ASN A 75 -5.84 -13.41 7.87
N SER A 76 -5.64 -12.95 6.62
CA SER A 76 -6.42 -13.43 5.47
C SER A 76 -6.17 -14.91 5.17
N ALA A 77 -4.91 -15.35 5.24
CA ALA A 77 -4.52 -16.74 5.03
C ALA A 77 -5.11 -17.65 6.12
N LEU A 78 -5.08 -17.22 7.38
CA LEU A 78 -5.68 -17.94 8.49
C LEU A 78 -7.20 -18.08 8.30
N LEU A 79 -7.90 -16.99 8.01
CA LEU A 79 -9.34 -16.98 7.73
C LEU A 79 -9.71 -17.88 6.54
N TYR A 80 -8.92 -17.85 5.47
CA TYR A 80 -9.11 -18.72 4.31
C TYR A 80 -8.92 -20.20 4.68
N SER A 81 -7.90 -20.52 5.49
CA SER A 81 -7.66 -21.90 5.93
C SER A 81 -8.78 -22.45 6.82
N LEU A 82 -9.28 -21.64 7.76
CA LEU A 82 -10.38 -22.02 8.66
C LEU A 82 -11.72 -22.21 7.94
N SER A 83 -11.88 -21.56 6.79
CA SER A 83 -13.12 -21.60 6.01
C SER A 83 -13.05 -22.53 4.80
N ALA A 84 -11.96 -23.27 4.62
CA ALA A 84 -11.72 -24.11 3.45
C ALA A 84 -12.88 -25.08 3.17
N ASP A 85 -13.41 -25.74 4.21
CA ASP A 85 -14.54 -26.66 4.08
C ASP A 85 -15.83 -25.96 3.66
N THR A 86 -16.06 -24.75 4.19
CA THR A 86 -17.22 -23.91 3.81
C THR A 86 -17.10 -23.46 2.36
N ILE A 87 -15.90 -23.03 1.94
CA ILE A 87 -15.61 -22.64 0.56
C ILE A 87 -15.82 -23.83 -0.39
N ALA A 88 -15.32 -25.02 -0.03
CA ALA A 88 -15.48 -26.23 -0.83
C ALA A 88 -16.97 -26.61 -0.98
N ARG A 89 -17.76 -26.52 0.10
CA ARG A 89 -19.21 -26.73 0.03
C ARG A 89 -19.90 -25.69 -0.84
N LEU A 90 -19.52 -24.41 -0.74
CA LEU A 90 -20.07 -23.35 -1.58
C LEU A 90 -19.71 -23.51 -3.06
N GLN A 91 -18.54 -24.07 -3.38
CA GLN A 91 -18.12 -24.39 -4.74
C GLN A 91 -18.85 -25.59 -5.32
N SER A 92 -19.26 -26.54 -4.48
CA SER A 92 -20.05 -27.71 -4.91
C SER A 92 -21.48 -27.35 -5.32
N ILE A 93 -22.02 -26.26 -4.77
CA ILE A 93 -23.27 -25.66 -5.22
C ILE A 93 -22.90 -24.88 -6.47
N SER A 94 -23.37 -25.29 -7.64
CA SER A 94 -23.05 -24.73 -8.97
C SER A 94 -23.43 -23.24 -9.15
N LEU A 95 -22.87 -22.36 -8.32
CA LEU A 95 -23.01 -20.92 -8.36
C LEU A 95 -21.95 -20.40 -9.32
N THR A 96 -22.39 -20.14 -10.56
CA THR A 96 -21.52 -19.69 -11.64
C THR A 96 -20.80 -18.38 -11.31
N GLY A 97 -19.48 -18.36 -11.54
CA GLY A 97 -18.65 -17.18 -11.83
C GLY A 97 -18.61 -16.09 -10.76
N GLY A 98 -17.52 -16.01 -9.98
CA GLY A 98 -17.20 -14.87 -9.08
C GLY A 98 -18.16 -14.61 -7.90
N LYS A 99 -19.39 -15.12 -7.96
CA LYS A 99 -20.43 -14.95 -6.94
C LYS A 99 -20.10 -15.65 -5.62
N ILE A 100 -19.33 -16.74 -5.67
CA ILE A 100 -18.88 -17.46 -4.48
C ILE A 100 -17.97 -16.57 -3.62
N CYS A 101 -17.06 -15.81 -4.23
CA CYS A 101 -16.20 -14.88 -3.50
C CYS A 101 -17.01 -13.77 -2.82
N ASN A 102 -18.01 -13.23 -3.51
CA ASN A 102 -18.90 -12.20 -2.94
C ASN A 102 -19.75 -12.75 -1.79
N LEU A 103 -20.26 -13.98 -1.93
CA LEU A 103 -21.04 -14.64 -0.89
C LEU A 103 -20.18 -14.97 0.34
N TYR A 104 -18.96 -15.44 0.11
CA TYR A 104 -17.98 -15.70 1.15
C TYR A 104 -17.59 -14.41 1.90
N ALA A 105 -17.30 -13.32 1.18
CA ALA A 105 -17.03 -12.02 1.78
C ALA A 105 -18.22 -11.51 2.61
N LEU A 106 -19.45 -11.66 2.09
CA LEU A 106 -20.67 -11.27 2.81
C LEU A 106 -20.86 -12.09 4.10
N PHE A 107 -20.58 -13.40 4.04
CA PHE A 107 -20.63 -14.28 5.20
C PHE A 107 -19.60 -13.89 6.26
N MET A 108 -18.37 -13.56 5.86
CA MET A 108 -17.33 -13.10 6.78
C MET A 108 -17.70 -11.78 7.47
N VAL A 109 -18.22 -10.80 6.72
CA VAL A 109 -18.70 -9.53 7.29
C VAL A 109 -19.83 -9.77 8.29
N ARG A 110 -20.76 -10.68 7.98
CA ARG A 110 -21.87 -11.09 8.86
C ARG A 110 -21.40 -11.77 10.14
N LEU A 111 -20.34 -12.58 10.06
CA LEU A 111 -19.80 -13.33 11.19
C LEU A 111 -19.05 -12.41 12.15
N MET A 112 -18.35 -11.39 11.62
CA MET A 112 -17.72 -10.37 12.44
C MET A 112 -18.75 -9.47 13.12
N GLU A 113 -19.79 -9.02 12.39
CA GLU A 113 -20.87 -8.20 12.96
C GLU A 113 -22.22 -8.45 12.24
N PRO A 114 -23.32 -8.72 12.96
CA PRO A 114 -24.62 -9.02 12.35
C PRO A 114 -25.31 -7.73 11.85
N VAL A 115 -24.93 -7.26 10.66
CA VAL A 115 -25.54 -6.07 10.02
C VAL A 115 -26.56 -6.49 8.94
N PRO A 116 -27.72 -5.81 8.83
CA PRO A 116 -28.68 -6.03 7.74
C PRO A 116 -28.05 -5.73 6.36
N LEU A 117 -28.39 -6.53 5.33
CA LEU A 117 -27.75 -6.50 4.00
C LEU A 117 -27.77 -5.13 3.32
N ARG A 118 -28.80 -4.32 3.60
CA ARG A 118 -28.94 -2.98 3.02
C ARG A 118 -27.82 -2.03 3.45
N SER A 119 -27.29 -2.18 4.66
CA SER A 119 -26.31 -1.27 5.26
C SER A 119 -24.86 -1.69 5.04
N VAL A 120 -24.62 -2.75 4.27
CA VAL A 120 -23.25 -3.24 3.97
C VAL A 120 -22.52 -2.32 2.98
N LYS A 121 -23.25 -1.59 2.13
CA LYS A 121 -22.68 -0.61 1.19
C LYS A 121 -22.35 0.75 1.82
N ASP A 122 -22.94 1.05 2.97
CA ASP A 122 -22.76 2.33 3.67
C ASP A 122 -21.52 2.32 4.59
N ARG A 123 -20.67 1.29 4.44
CA ARG A 123 -19.35 1.13 5.05
C ARG A 123 -18.28 1.28 3.98
#